data_AF-A0A838KZ44-F1
#
_entry.id   AF-A0A838KZ44-F1
#
_cell.length_a   1.000
_cell.length_b   1.000
_cell.length_c   1.000
_cell.angle_alpha   90.00
_cell.angle_beta   90.00
_cell.angle_gamma   90.00
#
_symmetry.space_group_name_H-M   'P 1'
#
loop_
_entity.id
_entity.type
_entity.pdbx_description
1 polymer ?
#
loop_
_entity_poly.entity_id
_entity_poly.type
_entity_poly.pdbx_seq_one_letter_code
_entity_poly.pdbx_strand_id
1 'polypeptide(L)'
;IETLSAWDIDVAFVPINGRDYFRTERGLIGNTDFRETAELTETLDIDLIVPTHYDLIEGNTADPGHFVSHLYGLNPMRPHKLLRPGELLYFAKDPDD
;
A
#
# COMPACT_ATOMS: atom_id res chain seq x y z
N ILE A 1 -4.96 12.87 -2.13
CA ILE A 1 -6.19 12.70 -2.94
C ILE A 1 -6.20 13.72 -4.08
N GLU A 2 -6.34 15.02 -3.81
CA GLU A 2 -6.42 16.08 -4.86
C GLU A 2 -5.37 15.97 -5.97
N THR A 3 -4.10 15.74 -5.60
CA THR A 3 -3.01 15.60 -6.59
C THR A 3 -3.11 14.30 -7.40
N LEU A 4 -3.53 13.21 -6.76
CA LEU A 4 -3.55 11.87 -7.38
C LEU A 4 -4.82 11.63 -8.21
N SER A 5 -5.92 12.30 -7.88
CA SER A 5 -7.19 12.19 -8.63
C SER A 5 -7.12 12.76 -10.06
N ALA A 6 -6.01 13.40 -10.42
CA ALA A 6 -5.75 13.84 -11.80
C ALA A 6 -5.26 12.69 -12.71
N TRP A 7 -5.02 11.51 -12.14
CA TRP A 7 -4.44 10.35 -12.82
C TRP A 7 -5.40 9.16 -12.75
N ASP A 8 -5.45 8.39 -13.83
CA ASP A 8 -6.00 7.04 -13.82
C ASP A 8 -4.88 6.09 -13.40
N ILE A 9 -4.96 5.54 -12.18
CA ILE A 9 -3.88 4.77 -11.58
C ILE A 9 -4.28 3.30 -11.54
N ASP A 10 -3.72 2.51 -12.45
CA ASP A 10 -3.99 1.07 -12.52
C ASP A 10 -3.31 0.30 -11.38
N VAL A 11 -2.07 0.67 -11.03
CA VAL A 11 -1.28 -0.06 -10.03
C VAL A 11 -0.57 0.91 -9.10
N ALA A 12 -0.78 0.74 -7.80
CA ALA A 12 -0.09 1.54 -6.78
C ALA A 12 0.84 0.70 -5.92
N PHE A 13 2.12 1.06 -5.94
CA PHE A 13 3.11 0.57 -4.98
C PHE A 13 3.20 1.55 -3.83
N VAL A 14 2.73 1.16 -2.64
CA VAL A 14 2.60 2.09 -1.51
C VAL A 14 3.41 1.59 -0.32
N PRO A 15 4.33 2.40 0.25
CA PRO A 15 5.04 2.03 1.47
C PRO A 15 4.11 2.12 2.68
N ILE A 16 4.03 1.03 3.45
CA ILE A 16 3.07 0.89 4.57
C ILE A 16 3.73 0.74 5.95
N ASN A 17 5.03 1.03 6.08
CA ASN A 17 5.73 0.91 7.37
C ASN A 17 5.15 1.82 8.46
N GLY A 18 4.35 2.82 8.12
CA GLY A 18 3.75 3.74 9.06
C GLY A 18 4.77 4.61 9.79
N ARG A 19 4.27 5.46 10.69
CA ARG A 19 5.05 6.41 11.48
C ARG A 19 4.53 6.43 12.91
N ASP A 20 5.44 6.50 13.88
CA ASP A 20 5.11 6.65 15.29
C ASP A 20 6.16 7.48 16.04
N TYR A 21 5.80 7.89 17.26
CA TYR A 21 6.62 8.72 18.13
C TYR A 21 7.99 8.10 18.43
N PHE A 22 8.04 6.82 18.78
CA PHE A 22 9.27 6.13 19.18
C PHE A 22 10.22 5.92 18.01
N ARG A 23 9.70 5.68 16.81
CA ARG A 23 10.50 5.64 15.57
C ARG A 23 11.07 7.00 15.23
N THR A 24 10.22 8.04 15.29
CA THR A 24 10.63 9.41 14.95
C THR A 24 11.72 9.92 15.90
N GLU A 25 11.62 9.66 17.21
CA GLU A 25 12.65 10.00 18.19
C GLU A 25 14.02 9.39 17.86
N ARG A 26 14.03 8.20 17.24
CA ARG A 26 15.25 7.49 16.80
C ARG A 26 15.73 7.91 15.41
N GLY A 27 15.11 8.93 14.81
CA GLY A 27 15.44 9.37 13.44
C GLY A 27 14.92 8.45 12.34
N LEU A 28 14.03 7.51 12.65
CA LEU A 28 13.40 6.62 11.68
C LEU A 28 12.14 7.28 11.14
N ILE A 29 12.24 7.87 9.95
CA ILE A 29 11.10 8.52 9.29
C ILE A 29 10.23 7.48 8.61
N GLY A 30 8.97 7.43 9.04
CA GLY A 30 7.95 6.54 8.51
C GLY A 30 7.26 7.07 7.26
N ASN A 31 6.61 6.18 6.51
CA ASN A 31 5.78 6.56 5.36
C ASN A 31 4.29 6.59 5.75
N THR A 32 3.43 6.26 4.79
CA THR A 32 2.00 6.02 4.95
C THR A 32 1.76 4.86 5.93
N ASP A 33 0.72 4.97 6.75
CA ASP A 33 0.21 3.83 7.52
C ASP A 33 -0.61 2.87 6.65
N PHE A 34 -0.82 1.64 7.10
CA PHE A 34 -1.63 0.66 6.38
C PHE A 34 -3.10 1.13 6.21
N ARG A 35 -3.66 1.86 7.18
CA ARG A 35 -5.04 2.38 7.10
C ARG A 35 -5.13 3.51 6.09
N GLU A 36 -4.21 4.46 6.20
CA GLU A 36 -4.08 5.58 5.27
C GLU A 36 -3.93 5.08 3.83
N THR A 37 -3.14 4.01 3.64
CA THR A 37 -2.95 3.38 2.33
C THR A 37 -4.26 2.80 1.79
N ALA A 38 -4.95 1.95 2.57
CA ALA A 38 -6.19 1.31 2.11
C ALA A 38 -7.28 2.34 1.79
N GLU A 39 -7.49 3.31 2.69
CA GLU A 39 -8.49 4.38 2.52
C GLU A 39 -8.17 5.25 1.30
N LEU A 40 -6.90 5.63 1.12
CA LEU A 40 -6.46 6.43 -0.03
C LEU A 40 -6.68 5.69 -1.34
N THR A 41 -6.28 4.41 -1.43
CA THR A 41 -6.37 3.62 -2.65
C THR A 41 -7.82 3.26 -2.99
N GLU A 42 -8.67 3.01 -1.99
CA GLU A 42 -10.12 2.87 -2.20
C GLU A 42 -10.76 4.17 -2.69
N THR A 43 -10.40 5.30 -2.06
CA THR A 43 -10.96 6.61 -2.43
C THR A 43 -10.62 7.01 -3.86
N LEU A 44 -9.46 6.59 -4.36
CA LEU A 44 -8.99 6.85 -5.73
C LEU A 44 -9.37 5.76 -6.72
N ASP A 45 -10.10 4.74 -6.27
CA ASP A 45 -10.52 3.57 -7.06
C ASP A 45 -9.37 2.87 -7.82
N ILE A 46 -8.23 2.72 -7.18
CA ILE A 46 -7.04 2.12 -7.80
C ILE A 46 -7.22 0.61 -7.98
N ASP A 47 -6.97 0.08 -9.17
CA ASP A 47 -7.26 -1.34 -9.47
C ASP A 47 -6.42 -2.32 -8.64
N LEU A 48 -5.09 -2.22 -8.69
CA LEU A 48 -4.19 -3.13 -7.97
C LEU A 48 -3.33 -2.41 -6.94
N ILE A 49 -3.46 -2.82 -5.68
CA ILE A 49 -2.65 -2.30 -4.59
C ILE A 49 -1.51 -3.25 -4.22
N VAL A 50 -0.28 -2.76 -4.26
CA VAL A 50 0.92 -3.49 -3.87
C VAL A 50 1.55 -2.78 -2.66
N PRO A 51 1.27 -3.21 -1.41
CA PRO A 51 1.97 -2.65 -0.27
C PRO A 51 3.46 -2.99 -0.33
N THR A 52 4.29 -2.10 0.19
CA THR A 52 5.76 -2.22 0.23
C THR A 52 6.32 -1.73 1.55
N HIS A 53 7.64 -1.84 1.73
CA HIS A 53 8.38 -1.35 2.91
C HIS A 53 7.97 -1.98 4.25
N TYR A 54 7.31 -3.13 4.27
CA TYR A 54 6.87 -3.76 5.53
C TYR A 54 7.88 -4.73 6.14
N ASP A 55 8.95 -5.11 5.43
CA ASP A 55 9.81 -6.26 5.75
C ASP A 55 11.32 -6.05 5.56
N LEU A 56 11.76 -4.87 5.06
CA LEU A 56 13.15 -4.67 4.63
C LEU A 56 14.08 -4.00 5.66
N ILE A 57 13.55 -3.26 6.64
CA ILE A 57 14.36 -2.48 7.60
C ILE A 57 13.97 -2.86 9.03
N GLU A 58 14.91 -3.48 9.75
CA GLU A 58 14.71 -3.86 11.15
C GLU A 58 14.31 -2.65 12.01
N GLY A 59 13.23 -2.79 12.79
CA GLY A 59 12.66 -1.70 13.60
C GLY A 59 11.81 -0.68 12.83
N ASN A 60 11.76 -0.76 11.49
CA ASN A 60 10.94 0.08 10.62
C ASN A 60 10.09 -0.79 9.68
N THR A 61 9.35 -1.72 10.29
CA THR A 61 8.48 -2.69 9.61
C THR A 61 7.00 -2.46 9.96
N ALA A 62 6.11 -3.10 9.23
CA ALA A 62 4.70 -3.21 9.58
C ALA A 62 4.22 -4.64 9.33
N ASP A 63 3.17 -5.09 9.99
CA ASP A 63 2.54 -6.36 9.64
C ASP A 63 1.63 -6.14 8.41
N PRO A 64 1.96 -6.68 7.22
CA PRO A 64 1.11 -6.55 6.05
C PRO A 64 -0.26 -7.22 6.24
N GLY A 65 -0.41 -8.14 7.19
CA GLY A 65 -1.70 -8.73 7.56
C GLY A 65 -2.70 -7.69 8.09
N HIS A 66 -2.24 -6.61 8.73
CA HIS A 66 -3.11 -5.51 9.13
C HIS A 66 -3.66 -4.74 7.93
N PHE A 67 -2.83 -4.51 6.90
CA PHE A 67 -3.28 -3.95 5.63
C PHE A 67 -4.35 -4.83 4.99
N VAL A 68 -4.07 -6.13 4.82
CA VAL A 68 -5.00 -7.09 4.19
C VAL A 68 -6.34 -7.13 4.93
N SER A 69 -6.30 -7.27 6.26
CA SER A 69 -7.52 -7.33 7.07
C SER A 69 -8.33 -6.04 7.01
N HIS A 70 -7.67 -4.87 6.97
CA HIS A 70 -8.34 -3.59 6.91
C HIS A 70 -8.95 -3.32 5.53
N LEU A 71 -8.19 -3.57 4.46
CA LEU A 71 -8.69 -3.47 3.09
C LEU A 71 -9.88 -4.39 2.86
N TYR A 72 -9.81 -5.64 3.34
CA TYR A 72 -10.92 -6.58 3.24
C TYR A 72 -12.18 -6.08 3.95
N GLY A 73 -12.02 -5.34 5.06
CA GLY A 73 -13.15 -4.72 5.77
C GLY A 73 -13.78 -3.55 5.00
N LEU A 74 -13.01 -2.83 4.19
CA LEU A 74 -13.48 -1.73 3.35
C LEU A 74 -14.12 -2.25 2.05
N ASN A 75 -13.38 -3.12 1.35
CA ASN A 75 -13.76 -3.67 0.06
C ASN A 75 -13.14 -5.08 -0.11
N PRO A 76 -13.90 -6.15 0.17
CA PRO A 76 -13.43 -7.53 0.01
C PRO A 76 -12.98 -7.89 -1.41
N MET A 77 -13.43 -7.12 -2.41
CA MET A 77 -13.16 -7.39 -3.83
C MET A 77 -11.96 -6.62 -4.36
N ARG A 78 -11.39 -5.66 -3.61
CA ARG A 78 -10.26 -4.87 -4.10
C ARG A 78 -9.03 -5.76 -4.33
N PRO A 79 -8.50 -5.82 -5.55
CA PRO A 79 -7.27 -6.54 -5.84
C PRO A 79 -6.08 -5.97 -5.06
N HIS A 80 -5.34 -6.85 -4.40
CA HIS A 80 -4.06 -6.51 -3.80
C HIS A 80 -3.07 -7.66 -3.94
N LYS A 81 -1.78 -7.33 -3.90
CA LYS A 81 -0.71 -8.34 -3.98
C LYS A 81 0.38 -8.06 -2.97
N LEU A 82 0.56 -9.00 -2.03
CA LEU A 82 1.77 -9.09 -1.24
C LEU A 82 2.87 -9.75 -2.09
N LEU A 83 3.96 -9.04 -2.32
CA LEU A 83 5.13 -9.56 -3.04
C LEU A 83 6.23 -9.96 -2.06
N ARG A 84 6.88 -11.08 -2.33
CA ARG A 84 8.13 -11.45 -1.65
C ARG A 84 9.33 -10.83 -2.36
N PRO A 85 10.46 -10.61 -1.67
CA PRO A 85 11.71 -10.22 -2.34
C PRO A 85 12.05 -11.18 -3.50
N GLY A 86 12.21 -10.61 -4.70
CA GLY A 86 12.50 -11.36 -5.93
C GLY A 86 11.28 -11.97 -6.63
N GLU A 87 10.07 -11.78 -6.12
CA GLU A 87 8.83 -12.20 -6.79
C GLU A 87 8.51 -11.29 -7.97
N LEU A 88 8.05 -11.89 -9.07
CA LEU A 88 7.67 -11.19 -10.30
C LEU A 88 6.17 -10.93 -10.32
N LEU A 89 5.78 -9.70 -10.65
CA LEU A 89 4.40 -9.29 -10.92
C LEU A 89 4.27 -8.96 -12.41
N TYR A 90 3.34 -9.63 -13.09
CA TYR A 90 2.88 -9.22 -14.42
C TYR A 90 1.52 -8.56 -14.28
N PHE A 91 1.41 -7.35 -14.80
CA PHE A 91 0.15 -6.62 -14.91
C PHE A 91 -0.17 -6.43 -16.40
N ALA A 92 -1.40 -6.74 -16.78
CA ALA A 92 -1.90 -6.55 -18.13
C ALA A 92 -3.28 -5.90 -18.03
N LYS A 93 -3.44 -4.73 -18.65
CA LYS A 93 -4.71 -4.04 -18.84
C LYS A 93 -5.19 -4.29 -20.26
N ASP A 94 -6.48 -4.54 -20.43
CA ASP A 94 -7.07 -4.61 -21.76
C ASP A 94 -7.01 -3.21 -22.38
N PRO A 95 -6.48 -3.02 -23.60
CA PRO A 95 -6.46 -1.70 -24.25
C PRO A 95 -7.86 -1.09 -24.45
N ASP A 96 -8.92 -1.89 -24.34
CA ASP A 96 -10.31 -1.45 -24.47
C ASP A 96 -11.00 -1.12 -23.12
N ASP A 97 -10.29 -1.27 -21.98
CA ASP A 97 -10.75 -0.88 -20.62
C ASP A 97 -10.40 0.59 -20.29
#